data_AF-A0A0N0MYR7-F1
#
_entry.id   AF-A0A0N0MYR7-F1
#
_cell.length_a   1.000
_cell.length_b   1.000
_cell.length_c   1.000
_cell.angle_alpha   90.00
_cell.angle_beta   90.00
_cell.angle_gamma   90.00
#
_symmetry.space_group_name_H-M   'P 1'
#
loop_
_entity.id
_entity.type
_entity.pdbx_description
1 polymer ?
#
loop_
_entity_poly.entity_id
_entity_poly.type
_entity_poly.pdbx_seq_one_letter_code
_entity_poly.pdbx_strand_id
1 'polypeptide(L)' 'MTCCAIESRHGRELTVVGLDAVSGTPFIDLKPTMAEFRAVNIKQPEWVSRLMSEYFQP' A
#
# COMPACT_ATOMS: atom_id res chain seq x y z
N MET A 1 -3.26 -2.68 1.88
CA MET A 1 -3.58 -1.36 2.45
C MET A 1 -2.76 -0.36 1.69
N THR A 2 -3.40 0.66 1.13
CA THR A 2 -2.81 1.51 0.08
C THR A 2 -3.00 2.97 0.45
N CYS A 3 -1.94 3.77 0.32
CA CYS A 3 -2.03 5.22 0.42
C CYS A 3 -2.17 5.79 -0.99
N CYS A 4 -3.24 6.54 -1.23
CA CYS A 4 -3.51 7.20 -2.52
C CYS A 4 -3.68 8.70 -2.33
N ALA A 5 -3.36 9.47 -3.36
CA ALA A 5 -3.59 10.90 -3.36
C ALA A 5 -5.05 11.17 -3.74
N ILE A 6 -5.71 12.09 -3.02
CA ILE A 6 -7.04 12.59 -3.41
C ILE A 6 -6.85 13.69 -4.44
N GLU A 7 -7.47 13.53 -5.61
CA GLU A 7 -7.49 14.56 -6.67
C GLU A 7 -8.71 15.48 -6.55
N SER A 8 -9.88 14.90 -6.25
CA SER A 8 -11.11 15.67 -6.09
C SER A 8 -12.10 15.00 -5.14
N ARG A 9 -13.07 15.80 -4.67
CA ARG A 9 -14.20 15.33 -3.86
C ARG A 9 -15.51 15.89 -4.39
N HIS A 10 -16.47 15.00 -4.64
CA HIS A 10 -17.85 15.35 -5.00
C HIS A 10 -18.81 14.66 -4.03
N GLY A 11 -19.24 15.39 -2.99
CA GLY A 11 -20.07 14.83 -1.93
C GLY A 11 -19.38 13.68 -1.20
N ARG A 12 -19.86 12.45 -1.41
CA ARG A 12 -19.30 11.21 -0.83
C ARG A 12 -18.37 10.44 -1.78
N GLU A 13 -18.11 10.99 -2.96
CA GLU A 13 -17.23 10.40 -3.96
C GLU A 13 -15.86 11.08 -3.92
N LEU A 14 -14.79 10.27 -3.96
CA LEU A 14 -13.40 10.71 -4.04
C LEU A 14 -12.79 10.18 -5.33
N THR A 15 -12.27 11.08 -6.16
CA THR A 15 -11.35 10.70 -7.24
C THR A 15 -9.96 10.66 -6.65
N VAL A 16 -9.28 9.52 -6.80
CA VAL A 16 -7.96 9.27 -6.21
C VAL A 16 -6.98 8.71 -7.25
N VAL A 17 -5.69 8.96 -7.03
CA VAL A 17 -4.60 8.39 -7.83
C VAL A 17 -3.69 7.54 -6.93
N GLY A 18 -3.32 6.36 -7.44
CA GLY A 18 -2.44 5.42 -6.73
C GLY A 18 -3.18 4.38 -5.86
N LEU A 19 -4.50 4.27 -5.99
CA LEU A 19 -5.25 3.13 -5.45
C LEU A 19 -5.11 1.94 -6.41
N ASP A 20 -4.79 0.78 -5.86
CA ASP A 20 -4.53 -0.47 -6.59
C ASP A 20 -5.66 -1.50 -6.43
N ALA A 21 -6.82 -1.08 -5.93
CA ALA A 21 -8.00 -1.93 -5.77
C ALA A 21 -8.76 -2.11 -7.09
N VAL A 22 -9.25 -3.33 -7.34
CA VAL A 22 -10.06 -3.64 -8.53
C VAL A 22 -11.48 -3.08 -8.38
N SER A 23 -12.12 -2.71 -9.48
CA SER A 23 -13.51 -2.26 -9.51
C SER A 23 -14.45 -3.21 -8.75
N GLY A 24 -15.26 -2.64 -7.85
CA GLY A 24 -16.18 -3.40 -7.00
C GLY A 24 -15.57 -3.95 -5.70
N THR A 25 -14.27 -3.74 -5.46
CA THR A 25 -13.65 -4.12 -4.17
C THR A 25 -14.31 -3.35 -3.03
N PRO A 26 -14.88 -4.04 -2.01
CA PRO A 26 -15.48 -3.37 -0.87
C PRO A 26 -14.44 -2.59 -0.06
N PHE A 27 -14.75 -1.34 0.27
CA PHE A 27 -13.94 -0.53 1.17
C PHE A 27 -14.36 -0.78 2.61
N ILE A 28 -13.38 -1.07 3.46
CA ILE A 28 -13.62 -1.34 4.88
C ILE A 28 -13.40 -0.08 5.73
N ASP A 29 -12.42 0.76 5.35
CA ASP A 29 -12.01 1.92 6.15
C ASP A 29 -11.29 2.97 5.30
N LEU A 30 -11.34 4.23 5.73
CA LEU A 30 -10.66 5.37 5.11
C LEU A 30 -10.05 6.25 6.21
N LYS A 31 -8.76 6.56 6.09
CA LYS A 31 -8.03 7.39 7.06
C LYS A 31 -7.07 8.35 6.34
N PRO A 32 -6.78 9.53 6.93
CA PRO A 32 -5.72 10.39 6.45
C PRO A 32 -4.36 9.67 6.49
N THR A 33 -3.56 9.80 5.43
CA THR A 33 -2.15 9.41 5.48
C THR A 33 -1.38 10.42 6.32
N MET A 34 -1.15 10.09 7.59
CA MET A 34 -0.31 10.90 8.48
C MET A 34 1.16 10.73 8.07
N ALA A 35 1.92 11.82 8.01
CA ALA A 35 3.34 11.77 7.62
C ALA A 35 4.15 10.85 8.55
N GLU A 36 3.75 10.84 9.81
CA GLU A 36 4.26 10.02 10.91
C GLU A 36 4.14 8.51 10.65
N PHE A 37 3.23 8.06 9.76
CA PHE A 37 3.05 6.65 9.41
C PHE A 37 3.67 6.25 8.07
N ARG A 38 4.35 7.16 7.39
CA ARG A 38 4.95 6.85 6.09
C ARG A 38 6.29 6.17 6.29
N ALA A 39 6.51 5.09 5.56
CA ALA A 39 7.84 4.50 5.44
C ALA A 39 8.80 5.50 4.76
N VAL A 40 10.00 5.65 5.33
CA VAL A 40 11.07 6.49 4.78
C VAL A 40 12.36 5.67 4.67
N ASN A 41 13.02 5.72 3.50
CA ASN A 41 14.28 5.00 3.19
C ASN A 41 14.24 3.47 3.34
N ILE A 42 13.30 2.77 2.69
CA ILE A 42 13.26 1.30 2.80
C ILE A 42 14.44 0.65 2.08
N LYS A 43 15.19 -0.14 2.84
CA LYS A 43 16.18 -1.10 2.35
C LYS A 43 15.77 -2.53 2.73
N GLN A 44 15.84 -3.41 1.74
CA GLN A 44 15.60 -4.83 1.93
C GLN A 44 16.81 -5.46 2.64
N PRO A 45 16.58 -6.40 3.58
CA PRO A 45 17.67 -7.15 4.15
C PRO A 45 18.20 -8.20 3.16
N GLU A 46 19.50 -8.23 2.92
CA GLU A 46 20.15 -9.25 2.06
C GLU A 46 19.87 -10.67 2.59
N TRP A 47 19.74 -10.82 3.89
CA TRP A 47 19.42 -12.10 4.50
C TRP A 47 17.98 -12.54 4.22
N VAL A 48 17.02 -11.68 3.84
CA VAL A 48 15.72 -12.16 3.34
C VAL A 48 15.95 -12.96 2.07
N SER A 49 16.93 -12.55 1.27
CA SER A 49 17.37 -13.30 0.10
C SER A 49 18.12 -14.59 0.46
N ARG A 50 18.81 -14.64 1.60
CA ARG A 50 19.45 -15.89 2.08
C ARG A 50 18.50 -16.82 2.81
N LEU A 51 17.56 -16.32 3.62
CA LEU A 51 16.53 -17.11 4.27
C LEU A 51 15.70 -17.83 3.21
N MET A 52 15.34 -17.11 2.16
CA MET A 52 14.57 -17.65 1.06
C MET A 52 15.43 -18.46 0.08
N SER A 53 16.76 -18.55 0.29
CA SER A 53 17.65 -19.12 -0.74
C SER A 53 17.45 -20.62 -0.94
N GLU A 54 16.99 -21.34 0.08
CA GLU A 54 16.78 -22.79 0.02
C GLU A 54 15.40 -23.24 0.50
N TYR A 55 14.53 -22.28 0.80
CA TYR A 55 13.23 -22.52 1.42
C TYR A 55 12.34 -23.55 0.67
N PHE A 56 12.68 -23.90 -0.58
CA PHE A 56 11.93 -24.84 -1.42
C PHE A 56 12.80 -25.87 -2.19
N GLN A 57 14.02 -26.16 -1.74
CA GLN A 57 14.82 -27.26 -2.34
C GLN A 57 14.10 -28.63 -2.18
N PRO A 58 14.37 -29.65 -3.04
CA PRO A 58 13.54 -30.86 -3.21
C PRO A 58 13.41 -31.77 -1.98
#